data_AF-R9K6I5-F1
#
_entry.id   AF-R9K6I5-F1
#
_cell.length_a   1.000
_cell.length_b   1.000
_cell.length_c   1.000
_cell.angle_alpha   90.00
_cell.angle_beta   90.00
_cell.angle_gamma   90.00
#
_symmetry.space_group_name_H-M   'P 1'
#
loop_
_entity.id
_entity.type
_entity.pdbx_description
1 polymer ?
#
loop_
_entity_poly.entity_id
_entity_poly.type
_entity_poly.pdbx_seq_one_letter_code
_entity_poly.pdbx_strand_id
1 'polypeptide(L)'
;MSKMIDLTDRRFGKLYVVKRVENFYSETSNFQDTQWLCRCDCGNELVVRKAALIYHGKSHCGCVKKYMPIKHGMSHTRIHNIWLGMKDRCLNSNSESYQNYGERGIKICSEWLGDSGFENFYKWAMENGYSDELTIDRKDVNGNYDPSNCQWATHEEQNNNTRKTIHVTYNGETLSLAQMCEKYGVKYHTAYDRYMKGMPIEKVLFNKPWQSEISGNRRKVAKIDKDTNEILETYNSAADAARKNGIKSRNNILSACNGKSKHAGGYIWKYVDE
;
A
#
# COMPACT_ATOMS: atom_id res chain seq x y z
N MET A 1 44.37 47.02 -35.47
CA MET A 1 43.47 46.12 -36.23
C MET A 1 43.07 44.97 -35.32
N SER A 2 41.76 44.78 -35.08
CA SER A 2 41.28 43.68 -34.23
C SER A 2 41.59 42.34 -34.89
N LYS A 3 42.14 41.40 -34.12
CA LYS A 3 42.52 40.06 -34.61
C LYS A 3 41.24 39.34 -35.06
N MET A 4 41.21 38.92 -36.31
CA MET A 4 40.08 38.19 -36.87
C MET A 4 39.86 36.90 -36.07
N ILE A 5 38.62 36.65 -35.62
CA ILE A 5 38.25 35.44 -34.91
C ILE A 5 37.79 34.41 -35.95
N ASP A 6 38.55 33.33 -36.09
CA ASP A 6 38.14 32.16 -36.88
C ASP A 6 37.22 31.26 -36.04
N LEU A 7 36.06 30.93 -36.60
CA LEU A 7 35.06 30.07 -35.96
C LEU A 7 35.00 28.69 -36.62
N THR A 8 35.82 28.38 -37.62
CA THR A 8 35.86 27.06 -38.28
C THR A 8 36.02 25.94 -37.25
N ASP A 9 35.30 24.85 -37.47
CA ASP A 9 35.25 23.65 -36.61
C ASP A 9 34.75 23.88 -35.17
N ARG A 10 34.25 25.07 -34.85
CA ARG A 10 33.59 25.33 -33.57
C ARG A 10 32.15 24.86 -33.56
N ARG A 11 31.68 24.48 -32.37
CA ARG A 11 30.30 24.05 -32.13
C ARG A 11 29.56 25.05 -31.23
N PHE A 12 28.36 25.42 -31.65
CA PHE A 12 27.42 26.28 -30.93
C PHE A 12 26.10 25.51 -30.76
N GLY A 13 25.94 24.82 -29.63
CA GLY A 13 24.83 23.89 -29.41
C GLY A 13 24.76 22.79 -30.47
N LYS A 14 23.73 22.83 -31.31
CA LYS A 14 23.48 21.90 -32.42
C LYS A 14 24.12 22.33 -33.74
N LEU A 15 24.80 23.47 -33.80
CA LEU A 15 25.45 24.00 -35.00
C LEU A 15 26.95 23.73 -34.98
N TYR A 16 27.46 23.13 -36.05
CA TYR A 16 28.88 22.98 -36.34
C TYR A 16 29.28 23.98 -37.44
N VAL A 17 30.30 24.79 -37.21
CA VAL A 17 30.77 25.79 -38.18
C VAL A 17 31.65 25.11 -39.22
N VAL A 18 31.20 25.12 -40.47
CA VAL A 18 31.86 24.44 -41.60
C VAL A 18 32.93 25.33 -42.22
N LYS A 19 32.59 26.58 -42.56
CA LYS A 19 33.52 27.52 -43.21
C LYS A 19 32.99 28.95 -43.15
N ARG A 20 33.90 29.92 -43.33
CA ARG A 20 33.54 31.30 -43.61
C ARG A 20 32.89 31.43 -45.00
N VAL A 21 31.91 32.32 -45.13
CA VAL A 21 31.29 32.69 -46.41
C VAL A 21 31.34 34.20 -46.61
N GLU A 22 30.74 34.69 -47.70
CA GLU A 22 30.66 36.12 -48.00
C GLU A 22 30.11 36.91 -46.81
N ASN A 23 30.71 38.08 -46.56
CA ASN A 23 30.29 38.92 -45.45
C ASN A 23 28.90 39.49 -45.71
N PHE A 24 28.13 39.65 -44.65
CA PHE A 24 26.89 40.42 -44.69
C PHE A 24 27.23 41.89 -44.86
N TYR A 25 26.57 42.58 -45.78
CA TYR A 25 26.65 44.02 -45.95
C TYR A 25 25.26 44.66 -45.82
N SER A 26 25.19 45.76 -45.08
CA SER A 26 24.01 46.59 -44.92
C SER A 26 24.29 47.96 -45.53
N GLU A 27 23.68 48.25 -46.69
CA GLU A 27 23.79 49.53 -47.39
C GLU A 27 23.29 50.70 -46.54
N THR A 28 22.17 50.50 -45.83
CA THR A 28 21.50 51.55 -45.05
C THR A 28 22.30 52.02 -43.83
N SER A 29 23.09 51.12 -43.24
CA SER A 29 23.89 51.40 -42.03
C SER A 29 25.40 51.39 -42.29
N ASN A 30 25.82 51.24 -43.55
CA ASN A 30 27.19 51.01 -43.97
C ASN A 30 27.95 50.01 -43.07
N PHE A 31 27.28 48.92 -42.69
CA PHE A 31 27.76 47.96 -41.71
C PHE A 31 28.09 46.64 -42.38
N GLN A 32 29.21 46.02 -41.97
CA GLN A 32 29.63 44.71 -42.45
C GLN A 32 29.82 43.74 -41.27
N ASP A 33 29.32 42.52 -41.41
CA ASP A 33 29.58 41.44 -40.45
C ASP A 33 30.04 40.17 -41.16
N THR A 34 30.92 39.41 -40.51
CA THR A 34 31.39 38.13 -41.02
C THR A 34 30.27 37.10 -40.93
N GLN A 35 30.11 36.27 -41.97
CA GLN A 35 29.16 35.15 -41.95
C GLN A 35 29.87 33.80 -42.07
N TRP A 36 29.20 32.79 -41.53
CA TRP A 36 29.70 31.42 -41.45
C TRP A 36 28.62 30.45 -41.92
N LEU A 37 29.00 29.50 -42.76
CA LEU A 37 28.16 28.34 -43.06
C LEU A 37 28.22 27.38 -41.86
N CYS A 38 27.06 27.07 -41.31
CA CYS A 38 26.92 26.11 -40.22
C CYS A 38 26.09 24.90 -40.69
N ARG A 39 26.48 23.71 -40.26
CA ARG A 39 25.68 22.48 -40.39
C ARG A 39 25.04 22.17 -39.03
N CYS A 40 23.74 21.97 -39.01
CA CYS A 40 23.01 21.58 -37.82
C CYS A 40 22.99 20.06 -37.67
N ASP A 41 22.89 19.56 -36.43
CA ASP A 41 22.73 18.13 -36.13
C ASP A 41 21.55 17.45 -36.87
N CYS A 42 20.56 18.23 -37.35
CA CYS A 42 19.44 17.69 -38.11
C CYS A 42 19.74 17.46 -39.60
N GLY A 43 20.93 17.86 -40.08
CA GLY A 43 21.37 17.80 -41.48
C GLY A 43 21.25 19.13 -42.23
N ASN A 44 20.39 20.05 -41.79
CA ASN A 44 20.22 21.35 -42.43
C ASN A 44 21.48 22.23 -42.33
N GLU A 45 21.77 22.95 -43.41
CA GLU A 45 22.81 23.97 -43.45
C GLU A 45 22.19 25.37 -43.45
N LEU A 46 22.85 26.32 -42.80
CA LEU A 46 22.43 27.72 -42.78
C LEU A 46 23.63 28.66 -42.64
N VAL A 47 23.49 29.86 -43.19
CA VAL A 47 24.47 30.93 -43.03
C VAL A 47 24.12 31.76 -41.79
N VAL A 48 25.07 31.92 -40.87
CA VAL A 48 24.88 32.63 -39.60
C VAL A 48 25.92 33.75 -39.46
N ARG A 49 25.47 34.94 -39.06
CA ARG A 49 26.35 36.07 -38.72
C ARG A 49 27.20 35.76 -37.50
N LYS A 50 28.45 36.24 -37.46
CA LYS A 50 29.36 36.11 -36.31
C LYS A 50 28.70 36.62 -35.03
N ALA A 51 28.03 37.77 -35.09
CA ALA A 51 27.37 38.33 -33.91
C ALA A 51 26.28 37.39 -33.36
N ALA A 52 25.55 36.69 -34.23
CA ALA A 52 24.52 35.75 -33.80
C ALA A 52 25.10 34.52 -33.08
N LEU A 53 26.25 34.00 -33.53
CA LEU A 53 26.94 32.87 -32.88
C LEU A 53 27.58 33.26 -31.55
N ILE A 54 28.24 34.42 -31.48
CA ILE A 54 29.04 34.81 -30.30
C ILE A 54 28.19 35.54 -29.25
N TYR A 55 27.31 36.46 -29.67
CA TYR A 55 26.64 37.39 -28.77
C TYR A 55 25.14 37.11 -28.59
N HIS A 56 24.46 36.52 -29.58
CA HIS A 56 23.00 36.31 -29.53
C HIS A 56 22.58 34.84 -29.38
N GLY A 57 23.52 33.95 -29.01
CA GLY A 57 23.19 32.58 -28.60
C GLY A 57 22.60 31.67 -29.69
N LYS A 58 22.80 31.98 -30.98
CA LYS A 58 22.32 31.13 -32.08
C LYS A 58 22.97 29.75 -32.00
N SER A 59 22.18 28.76 -31.66
CA SER A 59 22.66 27.41 -31.33
C SER A 59 21.93 26.28 -32.07
N HIS A 60 20.97 26.60 -32.93
CA HIS A 60 20.26 25.63 -33.78
C HIS A 60 19.72 26.28 -35.06
N CYS A 61 19.42 25.47 -36.08
CA CYS A 61 18.94 25.99 -37.36
C CYS A 61 17.47 26.45 -37.33
N GLY A 62 16.70 26.06 -36.30
CA GLY A 62 15.27 26.39 -36.22
C GLY A 62 14.37 25.27 -36.75
N CYS A 63 14.92 24.06 -36.94
CA CYS A 63 14.14 22.83 -37.14
C CYS A 63 13.40 22.42 -35.85
N VAL A 64 12.50 23.28 -35.36
CA VAL A 64 11.81 23.12 -34.06
C VAL A 64 10.94 21.86 -34.05
N LYS A 65 10.44 21.42 -35.22
CA LYS A 65 9.60 20.21 -35.33
C LYS A 65 10.35 18.90 -35.13
N LYS A 66 11.67 18.84 -35.36
CA LYS A 66 12.46 17.59 -35.27
C LYS A 66 13.10 17.39 -33.87
N TYR A 67 13.10 18.42 -33.05
CA TYR A 67 13.68 18.41 -31.69
C TYR A 67 12.72 18.83 -30.58
N MET A 68 11.46 19.17 -30.89
CA MET A 68 10.47 19.19 -29.82
C MET A 68 10.21 17.73 -29.42
N PRO A 69 10.35 17.39 -28.13
CA PRO A 69 9.84 16.11 -27.66
C PRO A 69 8.38 16.02 -28.08
N ILE A 70 8.01 14.95 -28.76
CA ILE A 70 6.62 14.65 -29.06
C ILE A 70 5.94 14.55 -27.70
N LYS A 71 5.19 15.58 -27.31
CA LYS A 71 4.43 15.52 -26.08
C LYS A 71 3.41 14.41 -26.27
N HIS A 72 3.32 13.48 -25.33
CA HIS A 72 2.33 12.39 -25.30
C HIS A 72 0.86 12.85 -25.38
N GLY A 73 0.57 14.16 -25.42
CA GLY A 73 -0.78 14.71 -25.57
C GLY A 73 -1.69 14.52 -24.35
N MET A 74 -1.22 13.76 -23.34
CA MET A 74 -1.99 13.38 -22.15
C MET A 74 -1.64 14.22 -20.91
N SER A 75 -1.06 15.39 -21.10
CA SER A 75 -0.86 16.32 -19.98
C SER A 75 -2.21 16.63 -19.32
N HIS A 76 -2.21 16.73 -17.98
CA HIS A 76 -3.41 16.97 -17.15
C HIS A 76 -4.47 15.87 -17.15
N THR A 77 -4.23 14.72 -17.79
CA THR A 77 -5.09 13.54 -17.61
C THR A 77 -4.90 12.91 -16.24
N ARG A 78 -5.89 12.15 -15.78
CA ARG A 78 -5.84 11.44 -14.50
C ARG A 78 -4.62 10.51 -14.41
N ILE A 79 -4.38 9.70 -15.43
CA ILE A 79 -3.22 8.78 -15.48
C ILE A 79 -1.88 9.52 -15.43
N HIS A 80 -1.78 10.67 -16.10
CA HIS A 80 -0.59 11.52 -16.03
C HIS A 80 -0.38 12.11 -14.64
N ASN A 81 -1.46 12.54 -13.98
CA ASN A 81 -1.38 13.03 -12.60
C ASN A 81 -1.00 11.93 -11.61
N ILE A 82 -1.40 10.68 -11.84
CA ILE A 82 -0.97 9.52 -11.04
C ILE A 82 0.54 9.30 -11.17
N TRP A 83 1.07 9.32 -12.39
CA TRP A 83 2.51 9.20 -12.65
C TRP A 83 3.30 10.36 -12.02
N LEU A 84 2.79 11.59 -12.12
CA LEU A 84 3.39 12.75 -11.44
C LEU A 84 3.35 12.59 -9.92
N GLY A 85 2.24 12.13 -9.34
CA GLY A 85 2.10 11.90 -7.91
C GLY A 85 3.03 10.79 -7.40
N MET A 86 3.27 9.75 -8.21
CA MET A 86 4.30 8.76 -7.93
C MET A 86 5.70 9.40 -7.85
N LYS A 87 6.06 10.25 -8.82
CA LYS A 87 7.33 11.00 -8.84
C LYS A 87 7.45 11.95 -7.67
N ASP A 88 6.39 12.67 -7.33
CA ASP A 88 6.37 13.58 -6.18
C ASP A 88 6.68 12.83 -4.87
N ARG A 89 5.97 11.72 -4.62
CA ARG A 89 6.19 10.89 -3.43
C ARG A 89 7.63 10.37 -3.31
N CYS A 90 8.24 9.95 -4.43
CA CYS A 90 9.56 9.29 -4.39
C CYS A 90 10.75 10.23 -4.56
N LEU A 91 10.61 11.36 -5.25
CA LEU A 91 11.74 12.18 -5.70
C LEU A 91 11.73 13.60 -5.15
N ASN A 92 10.58 14.11 -4.71
CA ASN A 92 10.47 15.48 -4.22
C ASN A 92 10.66 15.52 -2.70
N SER A 93 11.88 15.81 -2.24
CA SER A 93 12.20 15.90 -0.80
C SER A 93 11.42 16.98 -0.04
N ASN A 94 10.78 17.92 -0.75
CA ASN A 94 9.94 18.96 -0.15
C ASN A 94 8.47 18.54 0.00
N SER A 95 8.07 17.39 -0.55
CA SER A 95 6.71 16.88 -0.42
C SER A 95 6.49 16.29 0.98
N GLU A 96 5.35 16.56 1.61
CA GLU A 96 4.96 15.96 2.90
C GLU A 96 4.94 14.42 2.82
N SER A 97 4.62 13.89 1.64
CA SER A 97 4.61 12.44 1.43
C SER A 97 6.02 11.84 1.36
N TYR A 98 7.07 12.61 1.08
CA TYR A 98 8.41 12.09 0.82
C TYR A 98 8.95 11.23 1.96
N GLN A 99 8.69 11.62 3.21
CA GLN A 99 9.10 10.87 4.41
C GLN A 99 8.56 9.43 4.42
N ASN A 100 7.36 9.23 3.87
CA ASN A 100 6.72 7.92 3.80
C ASN A 100 7.14 7.08 2.58
N TYR A 101 7.94 7.66 1.68
CA TYR A 101 8.28 7.09 0.38
C TYR A 101 9.76 7.28 0.05
N GLY A 102 10.15 8.40 -0.56
CA GLY A 102 11.53 8.65 -1.00
C GLY A 102 12.57 8.57 0.12
N GLU A 103 12.28 9.11 1.31
CA GLU A 103 13.18 9.02 2.48
C GLU A 103 13.42 7.57 2.92
N ARG A 104 12.46 6.68 2.68
CA ARG A 104 12.58 5.24 2.98
C ARG A 104 13.35 4.48 1.89
N GLY A 105 13.83 5.16 0.85
CA GLY A 105 14.54 4.56 -0.26
C GLY A 105 13.64 3.92 -1.31
N ILE A 106 12.33 4.23 -1.31
CA ILE A 106 11.41 3.73 -2.34
C ILE A 106 11.63 4.49 -3.64
N LYS A 107 11.93 3.76 -4.71
CA LYS A 107 12.29 4.30 -6.02
C LYS A 107 11.22 4.00 -7.06
N ILE A 108 11.40 4.62 -8.21
CA ILE A 108 10.66 4.34 -9.45
C ILE A 108 11.64 3.70 -10.43
N CYS A 109 11.22 2.68 -11.17
CA CYS A 109 12.08 2.06 -12.18
C CYS A 109 12.55 3.08 -13.23
N SER A 110 13.74 2.87 -13.79
CA SER A 110 14.34 3.77 -14.78
C SER A 110 13.48 3.90 -16.04
N GLU A 111 12.78 2.84 -16.42
CA GLU A 111 11.87 2.82 -17.58
C GLU A 111 10.73 3.83 -17.46
N TRP A 112 10.24 4.09 -16.23
CA TRP A 112 9.19 5.07 -15.97
C TRP A 112 9.72 6.47 -15.65
N LEU A 113 11.04 6.63 -15.51
CA LEU A 113 11.70 7.92 -15.24
C LEU A 113 12.38 8.55 -16.45
N GLY A 114 12.73 7.77 -17.47
CA GLY A 114 13.44 8.23 -18.66
C GLY A 114 12.64 9.18 -19.56
N ASP A 115 13.22 9.53 -20.71
CA ASP A 115 12.62 10.47 -21.67
C ASP A 115 11.25 10.02 -22.20
N SER A 116 11.02 8.70 -22.28
CA SER A 116 9.73 8.07 -22.62
C SER A 116 9.02 7.48 -21.40
N GLY A 117 9.32 8.01 -20.21
CA GLY A 117 8.91 7.42 -18.93
C GLY A 117 7.41 7.38 -18.74
N PHE A 118 6.71 8.44 -19.15
CA PHE A 118 5.25 8.47 -19.07
C PHE A 118 4.61 7.51 -20.08
N GLU A 119 5.12 7.42 -21.31
CA GLU A 119 4.61 6.53 -22.35
C GLU A 119 4.75 5.06 -21.94
N ASN A 120 5.89 4.70 -21.34
CA ASN A 120 6.13 3.36 -20.79
C ASN A 120 5.19 3.05 -19.62
N PHE A 121 5.01 4.01 -18.71
CA PHE A 121 4.05 3.89 -17.62
C PHE A 121 2.62 3.75 -18.12
N TYR A 122 2.21 4.57 -19.09
CA TYR A 122 0.87 4.56 -19.69
C TYR A 122 0.59 3.24 -20.39
N LYS A 123 1.54 2.73 -21.19
CA LYS A 123 1.43 1.43 -21.86
C LYS A 123 1.20 0.32 -20.82
N TRP A 124 2.06 0.26 -19.80
CA TRP A 124 1.89 -0.71 -18.71
C TRP A 124 0.53 -0.55 -18.02
N ALA A 125 0.11 0.68 -17.74
CA ALA A 125 -1.14 0.98 -17.08
C ALA A 125 -2.34 0.40 -17.84
N MET A 126 -2.42 0.66 -19.16
CA MET A 126 -3.51 0.15 -20.00
C MET A 126 -3.47 -1.38 -20.12
N GLU A 127 -2.28 -1.97 -20.29
CA GLU A 127 -2.11 -3.43 -20.40
C GLU A 127 -2.44 -4.16 -19.09
N ASN A 128 -2.41 -3.47 -17.95
CA ASN A 128 -2.63 -4.06 -16.62
C ASN A 128 -3.98 -3.66 -16.01
N GLY A 129 -4.93 -3.16 -16.81
CA GLY A 129 -6.30 -2.96 -16.37
C GLY A 129 -6.59 -1.65 -15.66
N TYR A 130 -5.86 -0.58 -15.99
CA TYR A 130 -6.20 0.76 -15.52
C TYR A 130 -7.68 1.11 -15.75
N SER A 131 -8.28 1.72 -14.74
CA SER A 131 -9.59 2.35 -14.79
C SER A 131 -9.57 3.63 -13.95
N ASP A 132 -10.46 4.55 -14.26
CA ASP A 132 -10.63 5.79 -13.50
C ASP A 132 -11.13 5.56 -12.07
N GLU A 133 -11.67 4.38 -11.79
CA GLU A 133 -12.10 3.94 -10.45
C GLU A 133 -10.97 3.34 -9.61
N LEU A 134 -9.80 3.07 -10.21
CA LEU A 134 -8.68 2.39 -9.55
C LEU A 134 -7.53 3.33 -9.24
N THR A 135 -6.78 3.01 -8.19
CA THR A 135 -5.59 3.71 -7.73
C THR A 135 -4.35 2.88 -7.99
N ILE A 136 -3.20 3.55 -8.16
CA ILE A 136 -1.92 2.82 -8.22
C ILE A 136 -1.49 2.43 -6.81
N ASP A 137 -1.22 1.15 -6.63
CA ASP A 137 -0.73 0.58 -5.38
C ASP A 137 0.51 -0.31 -5.62
N ARG A 138 1.20 -0.68 -4.53
CA ARG A 138 2.37 -1.57 -4.55
C ARG A 138 2.08 -2.84 -3.75
N LYS A 139 2.15 -4.00 -4.39
CA LYS A 139 1.92 -5.34 -3.77
C LYS A 139 2.74 -5.52 -2.50
N ASP A 140 4.04 -5.26 -2.58
CA ASP A 140 4.88 -5.00 -1.41
C ASP A 140 4.94 -3.50 -1.14
N VAL A 141 4.31 -3.07 -0.05
CA VAL A 141 4.27 -1.68 0.42
C VAL A 141 5.66 -1.07 0.64
N ASN A 142 6.67 -1.90 0.87
CA ASN A 142 8.08 -1.51 1.04
C ASN A 142 8.89 -1.57 -0.24
N GLY A 143 8.36 -2.19 -1.30
CA GLY A 143 9.00 -2.29 -2.60
C GLY A 143 8.89 -1.01 -3.44
N ASN A 144 9.49 -1.05 -4.62
CA ASN A 144 9.57 0.08 -5.55
C ASN A 144 8.29 0.25 -6.38
N TYR A 145 8.19 1.38 -7.08
CA TYR A 145 7.28 1.52 -8.20
C TYR A 145 7.91 0.93 -9.46
N ASP A 146 7.47 -0.26 -9.84
CA ASP A 146 7.90 -0.97 -11.04
C ASP A 146 6.80 -1.94 -11.50
N PRO A 147 6.82 -2.42 -12.75
CA PRO A 147 5.80 -3.33 -13.28
C PRO A 147 5.54 -4.59 -12.45
N SER A 148 6.54 -5.11 -11.74
CA SER A 148 6.41 -6.35 -10.97
C SER A 148 5.72 -6.12 -9.63
N ASN A 149 6.00 -4.97 -9.00
CA ASN A 149 5.47 -4.62 -7.69
C ASN A 149 4.20 -3.76 -7.76
N CYS A 150 3.93 -3.05 -8.85
CA CYS A 150 2.73 -2.23 -8.97
C CYS A 150 1.48 -3.03 -9.35
N GLN A 151 0.33 -2.52 -8.93
CA GLN A 151 -0.99 -3.01 -9.32
C GLN A 151 -2.01 -1.87 -9.32
N TRP A 152 -3.10 -2.05 -10.07
CA TRP A 152 -4.28 -1.21 -9.94
C TRP A 152 -5.19 -1.80 -8.87
N ALA A 153 -5.49 -1.01 -7.85
CA ALA A 153 -6.23 -1.44 -6.67
C ALA A 153 -7.34 -0.43 -6.35
N THR A 154 -8.44 -0.94 -5.82
CA THR A 154 -9.48 -0.13 -5.20
C THR A 154 -8.94 0.61 -3.97
N HIS A 155 -9.64 1.67 -3.57
CA HIS A 155 -9.29 2.40 -2.34
C HIS A 155 -9.32 1.51 -1.10
N GLU A 156 -10.23 0.53 -1.05
CA GLU A 156 -10.31 -0.44 0.04
C GLU A 156 -9.08 -1.35 0.09
N GLU A 157 -8.67 -1.91 -1.06
CA GLU A 157 -7.46 -2.73 -1.15
C GLU A 157 -6.21 -1.94 -0.74
N GLN A 158 -6.08 -0.69 -1.20
CA GLN A 158 -4.95 0.17 -0.81
C GLN A 158 -4.96 0.50 0.69
N ASN A 159 -6.12 0.77 1.28
CA ASN A 159 -6.25 1.03 2.72
C ASN A 159 -5.88 -0.21 3.55
N ASN A 160 -6.19 -1.40 3.04
CA ASN A 160 -5.77 -2.65 3.65
C ASN A 160 -4.27 -2.90 3.45
N ASN A 161 -3.65 -2.36 2.40
CA ASN A 161 -2.23 -2.50 2.10
C ASN A 161 -1.37 -1.31 2.62
N THR A 162 -1.55 -0.95 3.89
CA THR A 162 -0.69 0.05 4.54
C THR A 162 0.24 -0.60 5.54
N ARG A 163 1.36 0.08 5.85
CA ARG A 163 2.29 -0.35 6.90
C ARG A 163 1.67 -0.45 8.29
N LYS A 164 0.55 0.25 8.50
CA LYS A 164 -0.18 0.25 9.77
C LYS A 164 -1.13 -0.93 9.86
N THR A 165 -1.45 -1.56 8.73
CA THR A 165 -2.36 -2.69 8.68
C THR A 165 -1.72 -3.91 9.35
N ILE A 166 -2.38 -4.41 10.38
CA ILE A 166 -2.02 -5.66 11.04
C ILE A 166 -2.39 -6.81 10.10
N HIS A 167 -1.42 -7.63 9.73
CA HIS A 167 -1.64 -8.86 8.98
C HIS A 167 -1.54 -10.05 9.93
N VAL A 168 -2.45 -11.00 9.81
CA VAL A 168 -2.48 -12.21 10.65
C VAL A 168 -2.70 -13.44 9.78
N THR A 169 -2.11 -14.55 10.18
CA THR A 169 -2.20 -15.84 9.48
C THR A 169 -3.06 -16.80 10.27
N TYR A 170 -4.04 -17.43 9.61
CA TYR A 170 -4.82 -18.51 10.18
C TYR A 170 -5.28 -19.46 9.07
N ASN A 171 -5.25 -20.79 9.33
CA ASN A 171 -5.55 -21.84 8.34
C ASN A 171 -4.81 -21.72 7.00
N GLY A 172 -3.54 -21.28 7.03
CA GLY A 172 -2.69 -21.18 5.83
C GLY A 172 -2.91 -19.92 4.99
N GLU A 173 -3.76 -19.00 5.43
CA GLU A 173 -4.06 -17.75 4.73
C GLU A 173 -3.63 -16.55 5.56
N THR A 174 -3.03 -15.56 4.91
CA THR A 174 -2.60 -14.29 5.52
C THR A 174 -3.43 -13.16 4.95
N LEU A 175 -4.19 -12.49 5.81
CA LEU A 175 -5.04 -11.35 5.46
C LEU A 175 -4.83 -10.22 6.48
N SER A 176 -5.35 -9.03 6.18
CA SER A 176 -5.46 -7.99 7.20
C SER A 176 -6.37 -8.44 8.34
N LEU A 177 -6.14 -7.91 9.55
CA LEU A 177 -6.98 -8.20 10.71
C LEU A 177 -8.45 -7.85 10.43
N ALA A 178 -8.71 -6.77 9.67
CA ALA A 178 -10.06 -6.37 9.28
C ALA A 178 -10.74 -7.42 8.38
N GLN A 179 -10.06 -7.88 7.34
CA GLN A 179 -10.56 -8.95 6.47
C GLN A 179 -10.77 -10.26 7.23
N MET A 180 -9.89 -10.60 8.17
CA MET A 180 -10.08 -11.77 9.03
C MET A 180 -11.28 -11.60 9.96
N CYS A 181 -11.52 -10.39 10.47
CA CYS A 181 -12.68 -10.09 11.28
C CYS A 181 -13.98 -10.28 10.51
N GLU A 182 -14.05 -9.78 9.27
CA GLU A 182 -15.18 -9.97 8.37
C GLU A 182 -15.39 -11.46 8.06
N LYS A 183 -14.32 -12.16 7.68
CA LYS A 183 -14.37 -13.59 7.31
C LYS A 183 -14.87 -14.49 8.44
N TYR A 184 -14.46 -14.22 9.68
CA TYR A 184 -14.80 -15.05 10.84
C TYR A 184 -15.91 -14.46 11.72
N GLY A 185 -16.49 -13.33 11.33
CA GLY A 185 -17.64 -12.72 12.00
C GLY A 185 -17.35 -12.15 13.40
N VAL A 186 -16.15 -11.59 13.62
CA VAL A 186 -15.78 -10.92 14.88
C VAL A 186 -15.69 -9.40 14.70
N LYS A 187 -16.06 -8.64 15.72
CA LYS A 187 -15.91 -7.17 15.69
C LYS A 187 -14.43 -6.80 15.68
N TYR A 188 -14.02 -5.92 14.76
CA TYR A 188 -12.62 -5.48 14.62
C TYR A 188 -12.01 -5.02 15.94
N HIS A 189 -12.70 -4.14 16.68
CA HIS A 189 -12.19 -3.63 17.95
C HIS A 189 -11.93 -4.75 18.97
N THR A 190 -12.81 -5.76 19.02
CA THR A 190 -12.63 -6.93 19.88
C THR A 190 -11.42 -7.77 19.47
N ALA A 191 -11.25 -8.02 18.18
CA ALA A 191 -10.10 -8.77 17.67
C ALA A 191 -8.78 -8.00 17.88
N TYR A 192 -8.77 -6.70 17.61
CA TYR A 192 -7.64 -5.80 17.83
C TYR A 192 -7.15 -5.85 19.29
N ASP A 193 -8.04 -5.67 20.26
CA ASP A 193 -7.68 -5.72 21.68
C ASP A 193 -7.07 -7.06 22.09
N ARG A 194 -7.57 -8.17 21.53
CA ARG A 194 -7.05 -9.52 21.79
C ARG A 194 -5.69 -9.73 21.16
N TYR A 195 -5.52 -9.26 19.92
CA TYR A 195 -4.26 -9.32 19.20
C TYR A 195 -3.16 -8.52 19.93
N MET A 196 -3.48 -7.29 20.35
CA MET A 196 -2.55 -6.43 21.10
C MET A 196 -2.16 -7.02 22.47
N LYS A 197 -3.00 -7.87 23.06
CA LYS A 197 -2.70 -8.64 24.27
C LYS A 197 -1.89 -9.92 24.00
N GLY A 198 -1.50 -10.17 22.76
CA GLY A 198 -0.73 -11.36 22.36
C GLY A 198 -1.50 -12.66 22.47
N MET A 199 -2.84 -12.63 22.36
CA MET A 199 -3.64 -13.85 22.40
C MET A 199 -3.39 -14.72 21.15
N PRO A 200 -3.49 -16.06 21.27
CA PRO A 200 -3.50 -16.96 20.10
C PRO A 200 -4.52 -16.53 19.05
N ILE A 201 -4.19 -16.66 17.77
CA ILE A 201 -5.00 -16.15 16.66
C ILE A 201 -6.43 -16.74 16.66
N GLU A 202 -6.59 -17.98 17.10
CA GLU A 202 -7.89 -18.62 17.28
C GLU A 202 -8.76 -17.85 18.29
N LYS A 203 -8.17 -17.36 19.38
CA LYS A 203 -8.90 -16.57 20.39
C LYS A 203 -9.17 -15.16 19.90
N VAL A 204 -8.31 -14.62 19.05
CA VAL A 204 -8.52 -13.32 18.39
C VAL A 204 -9.75 -13.39 17.51
N LEU A 205 -9.81 -14.39 16.62
CA LEU A 205 -10.82 -14.50 15.57
C LEU A 205 -12.16 -15.07 16.03
N PHE A 206 -12.15 -16.00 16.99
CA PHE A 206 -13.38 -16.64 17.42
C PHE A 206 -13.88 -16.06 18.73
N ASN A 207 -15.09 -15.53 18.68
CA ASN A 207 -15.87 -15.21 19.86
C ASN A 207 -16.52 -16.49 20.43
N LYS A 208 -15.80 -17.61 20.50
CA LYS A 208 -16.27 -18.70 21.34
C LYS A 208 -16.06 -18.22 22.78
N PRO A 209 -17.12 -18.08 23.61
CA PRO A 209 -16.88 -18.14 25.02
C PRO A 209 -16.08 -19.43 25.21
N TRP A 210 -15.02 -19.37 26.01
CA TRP A 210 -14.32 -20.55 26.50
C TRP A 210 -15.31 -21.70 26.51
N GLN A 211 -15.15 -22.68 25.61
CA GLN A 211 -15.92 -23.91 25.74
C GLN A 211 -15.67 -24.30 27.18
N SER A 212 -16.71 -24.22 27.99
CA SER A 212 -16.70 -24.52 29.41
C SER A 212 -16.54 -26.03 29.60
N GLU A 213 -15.66 -26.66 28.82
CA GLU A 213 -15.35 -28.07 28.86
C GLU A 213 -14.35 -28.36 29.98
N ILE A 214 -13.70 -27.35 30.57
CA ILE A 214 -12.88 -27.55 31.77
C ILE A 214 -13.02 -26.38 32.75
N SER A 215 -14.23 -26.10 33.22
CA SER A 215 -14.40 -25.47 34.55
C SER A 215 -15.78 -25.77 35.17
N GLY A 216 -15.88 -26.95 35.78
CA GLY A 216 -16.84 -27.17 36.86
C GLY A 216 -18.03 -28.08 36.55
N ASN A 217 -17.74 -29.36 36.28
CA ASN A 217 -18.53 -30.48 36.80
C ASN A 217 -20.02 -30.53 36.37
N ARG A 218 -20.30 -31.00 35.15
CA ARG A 218 -21.60 -31.61 34.78
C ARG A 218 -21.70 -33.07 35.26
N ARG A 219 -21.15 -33.39 36.43
CA ARG A 219 -21.37 -34.72 37.03
C ARG A 219 -22.82 -34.84 37.41
N LYS A 220 -23.42 -35.98 37.05
CA LYS A 220 -24.75 -36.34 37.49
C LYS A 220 -24.77 -36.39 39.02
N VAL A 221 -25.89 -36.00 39.60
CA VAL A 221 -26.10 -36.07 41.06
C VAL A 221 -27.38 -36.81 41.36
N ALA A 222 -27.37 -37.63 42.40
CA ALA A 222 -28.52 -38.34 42.92
C ALA A 222 -29.07 -37.58 44.14
N LYS A 223 -30.38 -37.39 44.16
CA LYS A 223 -31.16 -37.00 45.33
C LYS A 223 -31.51 -38.27 46.10
N ILE A 224 -31.11 -38.33 47.35
CA ILE A 224 -31.23 -39.51 48.20
C ILE A 224 -32.07 -39.16 49.42
N ASP A 225 -33.04 -40.01 49.75
CA ASP A 225 -33.82 -39.88 50.97
C ASP A 225 -32.92 -40.07 52.20
N LYS A 226 -33.05 -39.20 53.19
CA LYS A 226 -32.15 -39.20 54.35
C LYS A 226 -32.43 -40.34 55.34
N ASP A 227 -33.64 -40.87 55.34
CA ASP A 227 -34.12 -41.84 56.31
C ASP A 227 -34.02 -43.26 55.74
N THR A 228 -34.36 -43.45 54.45
CA THR A 228 -34.24 -44.76 53.77
C THR A 228 -32.92 -44.97 53.03
N ASN A 229 -32.18 -43.89 52.76
CA ASN A 229 -30.96 -43.89 51.95
C ASN A 229 -31.18 -44.40 50.51
N GLU A 230 -32.43 -44.37 50.03
CA GLU A 230 -32.80 -44.74 48.66
C GLU A 230 -32.64 -43.56 47.70
N ILE A 231 -32.26 -43.86 46.46
CA ILE A 231 -32.17 -42.86 45.39
C ILE A 231 -33.60 -42.51 44.93
N LEU A 232 -33.99 -41.26 45.10
CA LEU A 232 -35.30 -40.75 44.67
C LEU A 232 -35.28 -40.30 43.21
N GLU A 233 -34.23 -39.57 42.80
CA GLU A 233 -34.11 -39.05 41.44
C GLU A 233 -32.65 -38.75 41.10
N THR A 234 -32.30 -38.80 39.80
CA THR A 234 -30.98 -38.39 39.31
C THR A 234 -31.10 -37.20 38.36
N TYR A 235 -30.10 -36.32 38.39
CA TYR A 235 -30.07 -35.10 37.59
C TYR A 235 -28.76 -34.97 36.83
N ASN A 236 -28.82 -34.36 35.65
CA ASN A 236 -27.65 -34.18 34.78
C ASN A 236 -26.60 -33.21 35.36
N SER A 237 -26.93 -32.44 36.40
CA SER A 237 -25.98 -31.59 37.12
C SER A 237 -26.56 -31.11 38.45
N ALA A 238 -25.69 -30.67 39.37
CA ALA A 238 -26.10 -29.98 40.60
C ALA A 238 -26.90 -28.69 40.32
N ALA A 239 -26.71 -28.04 39.18
CA ALA A 239 -27.49 -26.86 38.81
C ALA A 239 -28.94 -27.20 38.44
N ASP A 240 -29.15 -28.27 37.66
CA ASP A 240 -30.49 -28.76 37.32
C ASP A 240 -31.24 -29.24 38.56
N ALA A 241 -30.55 -30.01 39.41
CA ALA A 241 -31.07 -30.48 40.67
C ALA A 241 -31.53 -29.33 41.59
N ALA A 242 -30.71 -28.28 41.72
CA ALA A 242 -31.04 -27.14 42.59
C ALA A 242 -32.31 -26.41 42.12
N ARG A 243 -32.42 -26.18 40.81
CA ARG A 243 -33.58 -25.52 40.20
C ARG A 243 -34.87 -26.33 40.40
N LYS A 244 -34.84 -27.64 40.12
CA LYS A 244 -36.03 -28.52 40.21
C LYS A 244 -36.48 -28.77 41.65
N ASN A 245 -35.56 -28.66 42.62
CA ASN A 245 -35.84 -28.89 44.04
C ASN A 245 -35.96 -27.60 44.86
N GLY A 246 -36.01 -26.42 44.22
CA GLY A 246 -36.14 -25.14 44.91
C GLY A 246 -34.97 -24.79 45.84
N ILE A 247 -33.77 -25.32 45.58
CA ILE A 247 -32.57 -25.06 46.40
C ILE A 247 -31.88 -23.79 45.89
N LYS A 248 -31.69 -22.82 46.79
CA LYS A 248 -31.20 -21.46 46.50
C LYS A 248 -29.88 -21.40 45.71
N SER A 249 -29.00 -22.40 45.83
CA SER A 249 -27.73 -22.44 45.11
C SER A 249 -27.27 -23.86 44.83
N ARG A 250 -26.76 -24.09 43.61
CA ARG A 250 -26.09 -25.36 43.23
C ARG A 250 -24.92 -25.69 44.16
N ASN A 251 -24.28 -24.69 44.77
CA ASN A 251 -23.15 -24.89 45.67
C ASN A 251 -23.58 -25.62 46.96
N ASN A 252 -24.84 -25.53 47.37
CA ASN A 252 -25.34 -26.27 48.53
C ASN A 252 -25.37 -27.77 48.24
N ILE A 253 -25.79 -28.16 47.03
CA ILE A 253 -25.75 -29.55 46.55
C ILE A 253 -24.30 -30.01 46.41
N LEU A 254 -23.43 -29.21 45.79
CA LEU A 254 -22.00 -29.57 45.67
C LEU A 254 -21.32 -29.71 47.04
N SER A 255 -21.66 -28.87 48.02
CA SER A 255 -21.18 -28.98 49.40
C SER A 255 -21.61 -30.30 50.03
N ALA A 256 -22.86 -30.73 49.79
CA ALA A 256 -23.35 -32.02 50.24
C ALA A 256 -22.66 -33.21 49.53
N CYS A 257 -22.50 -33.17 48.20
CA CYS A 257 -21.78 -34.21 47.44
C CYS A 257 -20.32 -34.35 47.87
N ASN A 258 -19.67 -33.24 48.27
CA ASN A 258 -18.28 -33.23 48.72
C ASN A 258 -18.15 -33.51 50.24
N GLY A 259 -19.23 -33.87 50.93
CA GLY A 259 -19.22 -34.19 52.37
C GLY A 259 -19.04 -32.99 53.31
N LYS A 260 -19.06 -31.75 52.78
CA LYS A 260 -18.95 -30.51 53.57
C LYS A 260 -20.27 -30.12 54.26
N SER A 261 -21.40 -30.57 53.72
CA SER A 261 -22.73 -30.47 54.35
C SER A 261 -23.38 -31.85 54.44
N LYS A 262 -24.19 -32.10 55.47
CA LYS A 262 -24.92 -33.38 55.61
C LYS A 262 -26.09 -33.51 54.63
N HIS A 263 -26.70 -32.39 54.24
CA HIS A 263 -27.83 -32.36 53.33
C HIS A 263 -27.95 -31.01 52.61
N ALA A 264 -28.79 -30.95 51.57
CA ALA A 264 -29.26 -29.71 50.96
C ALA A 264 -30.74 -29.85 50.61
N GLY A 265 -31.56 -28.88 51.02
CA GLY A 265 -33.02 -28.93 50.80
C GLY A 265 -33.72 -30.10 51.49
N GLY A 266 -33.14 -30.66 52.56
CA GLY A 266 -33.68 -31.83 53.28
C GLY A 266 -33.24 -33.19 52.74
N TYR A 267 -32.43 -33.24 51.68
CA TYR A 267 -31.99 -34.48 51.03
C TYR A 267 -30.47 -34.67 51.08
N ILE A 268 -30.04 -35.93 51.03
CA ILE A 268 -28.64 -36.29 50.81
C ILE A 268 -28.36 -36.19 49.30
N TRP A 269 -27.16 -35.71 48.95
CA TRP A 269 -26.74 -35.58 47.57
C TRP A 269 -25.40 -36.26 47.36
N LYS A 270 -25.31 -37.13 46.36
CA LYS A 270 -24.06 -37.78 45.95
C LYS A 270 -23.86 -37.61 44.44
N TYR A 271 -22.61 -37.64 44.00
CA TYR A 271 -22.35 -37.81 42.58
C TYR A 271 -22.81 -39.21 42.16
N VAL A 272 -23.44 -39.30 41.01
CA VAL A 272 -23.67 -40.57 40.34
C VAL A 272 -22.36 -40.84 39.62
N ASP A 273 -21.57 -41.77 40.15
CA ASP A 273 -20.42 -42.30 39.43
C ASP A 273 -20.95 -43.10 38.23
N GLU A 274 -20.27 -43.00 37.08
CA GLU A 274 -20.57 -43.85 35.91
C GLU A 274 -20.26 -45.31 36.19
#